data_AF-A0A6A6X2Y3-F1
#
_entry.id   AF-A0A6A6X2Y3-F1
#
_cell.length_a   1.000
_cell.length_b   1.000
_cell.length_c   1.000
_cell.angle_alpha   90.00
_cell.angle_beta   90.00
_cell.angle_gamma   90.00
#
_symmetry.space_group_name_H-M   'P 1'
#
loop_
_entity.id
_entity.type
_entity.pdbx_description
1 polymer ?
#
loop_
_entity_poly.entity_id
_entity_poly.type
_entity_poly.pdbx_seq_one_letter_code
_entity_poly.pdbx_strand_id
1 'polypeptide(L)'
;MSDYVDSGMQIAPLEDVDSIDWAALAEKILLEPWLEDFDSTGYYELGRDPGAEAASGVRCEKFPSASIGQVPSTSIGILQAERLSNERTLASTSPIVVSSKISQPTSVYEDDELKSSTNKPTFKCDFRGCKSKPCATAGDLRRHKRKHDDTKERYSCMAHDCPRKGKNGFYREDKLTDHIIAAHDNDTLFTCPDQHYSSNCSGKVYSRDIMALHYQASVWGRNCMTKVNGYRDCPLPKCPYRIYLARRDRSLDPLQRHLVEHHDSKGRANFAGRILGRGYDAMTGEIVCPVCLEKANFSDHSKFYHHFFEAHYQGPPIEIEATTTISSYRDPVWSLILPGTFVSGEVRQCRRTILSLWPDFKFYPVWDDVEHSYTSPS
;
A
#
# COMPACT_ATOMS: atom_id res chain seq x y z
N MET A 1 -27.19 -21.38 21.68
CA MET A 1 -26.06 -22.14 22.28
C MET A 1 -25.17 -21.15 22.99
N SER A 2 -25.66 -20.61 24.11
CA SER A 2 -25.05 -19.48 24.81
C SER A 2 -25.14 -19.74 26.30
N ASP A 3 -24.36 -20.68 26.81
CA ASP A 3 -24.20 -20.93 28.24
C ASP A 3 -22.85 -21.61 28.46
N TYR A 4 -21.76 -20.82 28.54
CA TYR A 4 -20.51 -21.23 29.20
C TYR A 4 -19.60 -20.01 29.38
N VAL A 5 -19.95 -19.14 30.32
CA VAL A 5 -18.96 -18.26 30.97
C VAL A 5 -19.14 -18.47 32.46
N ASP A 6 -18.11 -19.03 33.07
CA ASP A 6 -18.07 -19.38 34.48
C ASP A 6 -18.05 -18.10 35.34
N SER A 7 -19.10 -17.89 36.13
CA SER A 7 -19.31 -16.71 36.97
C SER A 7 -18.33 -16.58 38.15
N GLY A 8 -17.33 -17.47 38.24
CA GLY A 8 -16.34 -17.52 39.31
C GLY A 8 -15.01 -16.80 39.04
N MET A 9 -14.77 -16.27 37.85
CA MET A 9 -13.49 -15.63 37.52
C MET A 9 -13.46 -14.16 37.98
N GLN A 10 -13.42 -13.96 39.31
CA GLN A 10 -13.09 -12.66 39.89
C GLN A 10 -11.60 -12.40 39.65
N ILE A 11 -11.29 -11.48 38.72
CA ILE A 11 -9.95 -10.93 38.56
C ILE A 11 -9.62 -10.25 39.89
N ALA A 12 -8.59 -10.75 40.59
CA ALA A 12 -8.13 -10.15 41.83
C ALA A 12 -7.87 -8.65 41.60
N PRO A 13 -8.27 -7.76 42.52
CA PRO A 13 -7.96 -6.34 42.40
C PRO A 13 -6.44 -6.19 42.27
N LEU A 14 -5.98 -5.68 41.13
CA LEU A 14 -4.61 -5.24 40.95
C LEU A 14 -4.43 -3.96 41.78
N GLU A 15 -4.31 -4.13 43.09
CA GLU A 15 -3.76 -3.12 43.98
C GLU A 15 -2.29 -2.91 43.52
N ASP A 16 -1.92 -1.67 43.17
CA ASP A 16 -0.58 -1.27 42.72
C ASP A 16 -0.18 -1.47 41.24
N VAL A 17 -1.07 -1.15 40.30
CA VAL A 17 -0.67 -0.89 38.89
C VAL A 17 0.36 0.26 38.80
N ASP A 18 0.33 1.20 39.73
CA ASP A 18 1.25 2.33 39.79
C ASP A 18 2.63 1.98 40.39
N SER A 19 2.80 0.78 40.97
CA SER A 19 4.11 0.28 41.42
C SER A 19 4.92 -0.37 40.31
N ILE A 20 4.31 -0.59 39.14
CA ILE A 20 4.98 -1.21 38.00
C ILE A 20 5.95 -0.19 37.42
N ASP A 21 7.24 -0.48 37.54
CA ASP A 21 8.29 0.27 36.86
C ASP A 21 8.22 0.00 35.34
N TRP A 22 7.39 0.79 34.66
CA TRP A 22 7.17 0.72 33.22
C TRP A 22 8.46 0.97 32.43
N ALA A 23 9.45 1.67 32.99
CA ALA A 23 10.74 1.89 32.34
C ALA A 23 11.58 0.61 32.35
N ALA A 24 11.64 -0.10 33.48
CA ALA A 24 12.30 -1.40 33.57
C ALA A 24 11.60 -2.47 32.70
N LEU A 25 10.27 -2.43 32.60
CA LEU A 25 9.51 -3.33 31.73
C LEU A 25 9.76 -3.05 30.24
N ALA A 26 9.82 -1.76 29.85
CA ALA A 26 10.14 -1.36 28.49
C ALA A 26 11.57 -1.76 28.09
N GLU A 27 12.55 -1.59 28.99
CA GLU A 27 13.93 -2.04 28.76
C GLU A 27 14.00 -3.56 28.58
N LYS A 28 13.23 -4.32 29.37
CA LYS A 28 13.17 -5.78 29.27
C LYS A 28 12.51 -6.26 27.97
N ILE A 29 11.43 -5.62 27.53
CA ILE A 29 10.76 -5.90 26.25
C ILE A 29 11.67 -5.58 25.05
N LEU A 30 12.48 -4.52 25.15
CA LEU A 30 13.42 -4.13 24.09
C LEU A 30 14.66 -5.02 24.01
N LEU A 31 14.98 -5.75 25.08
CA LEU A 31 16.10 -6.68 25.17
C LEU A 31 15.73 -8.13 24.83
N GLU A 32 14.44 -8.46 24.70
CA GLU A 32 14.05 -9.79 24.25
C GLU A 32 14.46 -9.99 22.78
N PRO A 33 15.25 -11.05 22.48
CA PRO A 33 15.54 -11.41 21.10
C PRO A 33 14.23 -11.87 20.46
N TRP A 34 13.66 -11.00 19.64
CA TRP A 34 12.55 -11.34 18.76
C TRP A 34 12.87 -12.70 18.11
N LEU A 35 11.98 -13.68 18.29
CA LEU A 35 12.07 -14.98 17.61
C LEU A 35 12.15 -14.73 16.10
N GLU A 36 13.37 -14.74 15.55
CA GLU A 36 13.65 -14.52 14.12
C GLU A 36 13.16 -15.70 13.25
N ASP A 37 12.53 -16.71 13.84
CA ASP A 37 12.10 -17.97 13.20
C ASP A 37 10.70 -17.92 12.56
N PHE A 38 10.16 -16.73 12.27
CA PHE A 38 9.00 -16.63 11.36
C PHE A 38 9.48 -16.65 9.91
N ASP A 39 9.82 -17.86 9.44
CA ASP A 39 10.06 -18.16 8.02
C ASP A 39 8.77 -17.91 7.22
N SER A 40 8.60 -16.70 6.69
CA SER A 40 7.55 -16.38 5.72
C SER A 40 7.91 -16.85 4.29
N THR A 41 8.69 -17.92 4.15
CA THR A 41 9.23 -18.45 2.89
C THR A 41 8.21 -19.23 2.04
N GLY A 42 6.91 -18.95 2.20
CA GLY A 42 5.84 -19.66 1.49
C GLY A 42 5.41 -19.09 0.14
N TYR A 43 5.85 -17.90 -0.27
CA TYR A 43 5.42 -17.30 -1.54
C TYR A 43 6.55 -16.43 -2.08
N TYR A 44 7.22 -16.84 -3.15
CA TYR A 44 7.89 -16.02 -4.20
C TYR A 44 9.01 -16.81 -4.87
N GLU A 45 8.70 -17.93 -5.54
CA GLU A 45 9.54 -18.42 -6.65
C GLU A 45 8.66 -18.93 -7.77
N LEU A 46 8.31 -18.05 -8.72
CA LEU A 46 7.95 -18.44 -10.08
C LEU A 46 8.60 -17.45 -11.06
N GLY A 47 9.50 -18.00 -11.89
CA GLY A 47 9.78 -17.60 -13.25
C GLY A 47 10.52 -16.28 -13.46
N ARG A 48 11.85 -16.33 -13.53
CA ARG A 48 12.62 -15.35 -14.31
C ARG A 48 13.43 -16.11 -15.35
N ASP A 49 12.93 -16.15 -16.58
CA ASP A 49 13.68 -16.63 -17.74
C ASP A 49 14.86 -15.69 -18.01
N PRO A 50 16.10 -16.21 -18.10
CA PRO A 50 17.25 -15.45 -18.56
C PRO A 50 17.43 -15.67 -20.06
N GLY A 51 16.93 -14.76 -20.90
CA GLY A 51 17.25 -14.83 -22.32
C GLY A 51 16.53 -13.79 -23.18
N ALA A 52 17.10 -12.58 -23.30
CA ALA A 52 17.02 -11.73 -24.49
C ALA A 52 17.85 -10.45 -24.29
N GLU A 53 19.17 -10.55 -24.47
CA GLU A 53 19.99 -9.42 -24.88
C GLU A 53 20.40 -9.67 -26.33
N ALA A 54 19.87 -8.88 -27.27
CA ALA A 54 20.59 -8.42 -28.46
C ALA A 54 19.70 -7.54 -29.35
N ALA A 55 20.31 -6.41 -29.78
CA ALA A 55 20.01 -5.64 -30.98
C ALA A 55 18.67 -4.88 -31.07
N SER A 56 18.75 -3.56 -30.99
CA SER A 56 18.50 -2.71 -32.16
C SER A 56 18.84 -1.25 -31.87
N GLY A 57 19.85 -0.74 -32.56
CA GLY A 57 20.07 0.70 -32.70
C GLY A 57 19.06 1.25 -33.69
N VAL A 58 18.31 2.28 -33.28
CA VAL A 58 17.43 3.03 -34.18
C VAL A 58 17.83 4.50 -34.11
N ARG A 59 18.16 5.04 -35.28
CA ARG A 59 18.47 6.44 -35.54
C ARG A 59 17.28 7.33 -35.22
N CYS A 60 17.57 8.47 -34.59
CA CYS A 60 16.63 9.55 -34.38
C CYS A 60 16.58 10.43 -35.65
N GLU A 61 15.48 10.38 -36.40
CA GLU A 61 15.18 11.35 -37.45
C GLU A 61 14.21 12.42 -36.92
N LYS A 62 14.52 13.66 -37.30
CA LYS A 62 13.82 14.89 -36.90
C LYS A 62 12.43 14.94 -37.51
N PHE A 63 11.41 15.20 -36.68
CA PHE A 63 10.10 15.63 -37.17
C PHE A 63 10.03 17.16 -37.29
N PRO A 64 9.39 17.70 -38.34
CA PRO A 64 9.19 19.14 -38.50
C PRO A 64 8.01 19.64 -37.65
N SER A 65 8.18 20.86 -37.12
CA SER A 65 7.18 21.61 -36.37
C SER A 65 5.97 21.97 -37.24
N ALA A 66 4.77 21.55 -36.83
CA ALA A 66 3.52 22.01 -37.40
C ALA A 66 2.95 23.16 -36.54
N SER A 67 2.61 24.26 -37.22
CA SER A 67 1.96 25.45 -36.69
C SER A 67 0.50 25.19 -36.33
N ILE A 68 0.12 25.55 -35.11
CA ILE A 68 -1.26 25.47 -34.59
C ILE A 68 -2.10 26.59 -35.21
N GLY A 69 -3.13 26.21 -35.97
CA GLY A 69 -4.17 27.10 -36.47
C GLY A 69 -5.23 27.41 -35.40
N GLN A 70 -5.70 28.66 -35.38
CA GLN A 70 -6.77 29.15 -34.52
C GLN A 70 -8.10 28.44 -34.81
N VAL A 71 -8.79 28.00 -33.76
CA VAL A 71 -10.20 27.56 -33.80
C VAL A 71 -11.09 28.65 -33.18
N PRO A 72 -12.27 28.95 -33.77
CA PRO A 72 -13.15 30.01 -33.29
C PRO A 72 -13.99 29.58 -32.08
N SER A 73 -14.21 30.54 -31.16
CA SER A 73 -15.13 30.43 -30.02
C SER A 73 -16.57 30.25 -30.47
N THR A 74 -17.22 29.19 -30.02
CA THR A 74 -18.67 29.05 -30.06
C THR A 74 -19.23 29.18 -28.65
N SER A 75 -20.03 30.22 -28.45
CA SER A 75 -20.77 30.56 -27.23
C SER A 75 -21.82 29.50 -26.89
N ILE A 76 -21.72 28.91 -25.69
CA ILE A 76 -22.73 28.00 -25.14
C ILE A 76 -23.80 28.80 -24.40
N GLY A 77 -25.05 28.63 -24.83
CA GLY A 77 -26.24 29.18 -24.21
C GLY A 77 -26.62 28.45 -22.91
N ILE A 78 -27.05 29.24 -21.96
CA ILE A 78 -27.62 28.85 -20.66
C ILE A 78 -28.98 28.18 -20.89
N LEU A 79 -29.17 26.97 -20.35
CA LEU A 79 -30.52 26.45 -20.06
C LEU A 79 -30.58 25.93 -18.62
N GLN A 80 -31.56 26.47 -17.91
CA GLN A 80 -31.93 26.17 -16.53
C GLN A 80 -32.66 24.82 -16.42
N ALA A 81 -32.38 24.15 -15.30
CA ALA A 81 -33.25 23.38 -14.41
C ALA A 81 -34.46 22.62 -14.98
N GLU A 82 -34.55 21.34 -14.59
CA GLU A 82 -35.73 20.85 -13.87
C GLU A 82 -35.41 19.62 -13.01
N ARG A 83 -35.72 19.77 -11.71
CA ARG A 83 -35.76 18.71 -10.69
C ARG A 83 -37.01 17.87 -10.94
N LEU A 84 -36.86 16.55 -11.07
CA LEU A 84 -37.96 15.61 -10.86
C LEU A 84 -37.55 14.55 -9.85
N SER A 85 -38.19 14.65 -8.68
CA SER A 85 -38.35 13.64 -7.66
C SER A 85 -39.05 12.42 -8.22
N ASN A 86 -38.51 11.22 -8.01
CA ASN A 86 -39.25 9.97 -8.17
C ASN A 86 -39.14 9.10 -6.91
N GLU A 87 -40.32 8.72 -6.43
CA GLU A 87 -40.57 7.97 -5.23
C GLU A 87 -40.43 6.45 -5.44
N ARG A 88 -40.01 5.79 -4.36
CA ARG A 88 -40.32 4.42 -3.90
C ARG A 88 -40.99 3.45 -4.88
N THR A 89 -40.32 2.31 -5.09
CA THR A 89 -41.00 1.00 -5.09
C THR A 89 -40.15 -0.02 -4.32
N LEU A 90 -40.65 -0.44 -3.16
CA LEU A 90 -40.12 -1.58 -2.40
C LEU A 90 -40.66 -2.87 -3.03
N ALA A 91 -39.76 -3.74 -3.53
CA ALA A 91 -40.10 -5.11 -3.88
C ALA A 91 -39.31 -6.05 -2.97
N SER A 92 -40.06 -6.66 -2.05
CA SER A 92 -39.65 -7.73 -1.16
C SER A 92 -39.56 -9.04 -1.94
N THR A 93 -38.37 -9.63 -2.04
CA THR A 93 -38.18 -10.99 -2.56
C THR A 93 -37.48 -11.86 -1.53
N SER A 94 -38.16 -12.95 -1.17
CA SER A 94 -37.76 -13.97 -0.21
C SER A 94 -36.54 -14.79 -0.66
N PRO A 95 -35.75 -15.36 0.27
CA PRO A 95 -34.61 -16.19 -0.08
C PRO A 95 -35.02 -17.64 -0.42
N ILE A 96 -34.58 -18.11 -1.58
CA ILE A 96 -34.63 -19.53 -1.99
C ILE A 96 -33.41 -20.22 -1.38
N VAL A 97 -33.66 -21.12 -0.43
CA VAL A 97 -32.66 -22.03 0.14
C VAL A 97 -32.50 -23.23 -0.79
N VAL A 98 -31.40 -23.29 -1.54
CA VAL A 98 -30.99 -24.48 -2.29
C VAL A 98 -29.85 -25.15 -1.54
N SER A 99 -30.18 -26.25 -0.86
CA SER A 99 -29.24 -27.12 -0.16
C SER A 99 -28.81 -28.22 -1.13
N SER A 100 -27.58 -28.14 -1.64
CA SER A 100 -26.97 -29.17 -2.49
C SER A 100 -25.80 -29.82 -1.75
N LYS A 101 -26.05 -31.00 -1.18
CA LYS A 101 -25.01 -31.92 -0.71
C LYS A 101 -24.34 -32.57 -1.93
N ILE A 102 -23.11 -32.15 -2.24
CA ILE A 102 -22.25 -32.82 -3.21
C ILE A 102 -21.32 -33.74 -2.43
N SER A 103 -21.56 -35.03 -2.56
CA SER A 103 -20.68 -36.09 -2.07
C SER A 103 -19.44 -36.17 -2.96
N GLN A 104 -18.25 -35.93 -2.39
CA GLN A 104 -16.99 -36.13 -3.08
C GLN A 104 -16.56 -37.61 -2.98
N PRO A 105 -16.03 -38.22 -4.06
CA PRO A 105 -15.44 -39.55 -4.04
C PRO A 105 -14.04 -39.50 -3.43
N THR A 106 -13.84 -40.32 -2.40
CA THR A 106 -12.55 -40.59 -1.75
C THR A 106 -11.70 -41.45 -2.70
N SER A 107 -10.76 -40.84 -3.43
CA SER A 107 -9.73 -41.60 -4.15
C SER A 107 -8.55 -41.88 -3.23
N VAL A 108 -8.44 -43.13 -2.80
CA VAL A 108 -7.30 -43.70 -2.11
C VAL A 108 -6.18 -43.83 -3.15
N TYR A 109 -5.23 -42.90 -3.14
CA TYR A 109 -3.93 -43.09 -3.79
C TYR A 109 -2.95 -43.51 -2.70
N GLU A 110 -2.50 -44.76 -2.78
CA GLU A 110 -1.38 -45.28 -2.02
C GLU A 110 -0.11 -44.67 -2.61
N ASP A 111 0.41 -43.63 -1.95
CA ASP A 111 1.71 -43.05 -2.27
C ASP A 111 2.82 -43.97 -1.75
N ASP A 112 3.50 -44.61 -2.68
CA ASP A 112 4.65 -45.49 -2.46
C ASP A 112 5.88 -44.65 -2.09
N GLU A 113 6.35 -44.81 -0.85
CA GLU A 113 7.45 -44.10 -0.20
C GLU A 113 8.82 -44.43 -0.82
N LEU A 114 9.21 -43.74 -1.90
CA LEU A 114 10.61 -43.69 -2.34
C LEU A 114 11.32 -42.45 -1.76
N LYS A 115 11.63 -42.53 -0.46
CA LYS A 115 12.50 -41.61 0.29
C LYS A 115 13.96 -41.67 -0.21
N SER A 116 14.23 -41.10 -1.37
CA SER A 116 15.60 -40.85 -1.83
C SER A 116 16.19 -39.65 -1.07
N SER A 117 16.95 -39.95 -0.01
CA SER A 117 17.71 -38.95 0.77
C SER A 117 18.89 -38.43 -0.06
N THR A 118 18.60 -37.60 -1.06
CA THR A 118 19.64 -36.82 -1.72
C THR A 118 20.12 -35.76 -0.73
N ASN A 119 21.30 -36.00 -0.16
CA ASN A 119 21.98 -35.06 0.74
C ASN A 119 22.22 -33.75 -0.01
N LYS A 120 21.30 -32.80 0.12
CA LYS A 120 21.47 -31.46 -0.46
C LYS A 120 22.72 -30.84 0.17
N PRO A 121 23.67 -30.34 -0.64
CA PRO A 121 24.89 -29.75 -0.12
C PRO A 121 24.54 -28.57 0.79
N THR A 122 25.12 -28.56 1.99
CA THR A 122 24.94 -27.47 2.96
C THR A 122 26.13 -26.52 2.93
N PHE A 123 25.87 -25.22 3.06
CA PHE A 123 26.87 -24.17 2.92
C PHE A 123 27.22 -23.59 4.30
N LYS A 124 28.46 -23.80 4.77
CA LYS A 124 28.93 -23.31 6.08
C LYS A 124 29.60 -21.94 5.95
N CYS A 125 29.45 -21.11 6.99
CA CYS A 125 30.18 -19.86 7.10
C CYS A 125 31.64 -20.12 7.52
N ASP A 126 32.57 -19.42 6.87
CA ASP A 126 34.02 -19.47 7.11
C ASP A 126 34.50 -18.36 8.08
N PHE A 127 33.61 -17.48 8.53
CA PHE A 127 33.97 -16.43 9.48
C PHE A 127 34.39 -17.02 10.82
N ARG A 128 35.55 -16.59 11.32
CA ARG A 128 36.17 -17.16 12.53
C ARG A 128 35.24 -17.02 13.73
N GLY A 129 34.84 -18.15 14.32
CA GLY A 129 33.96 -18.20 15.49
C GLY A 129 32.46 -18.11 15.18
N CYS A 130 32.06 -18.09 13.90
CA CYS A 130 30.64 -18.11 13.56
C CYS A 130 29.99 -19.46 13.90
N LYS A 131 28.95 -19.42 14.74
CA LYS A 131 28.18 -20.60 15.18
C LYS A 131 26.86 -20.80 14.41
N SER A 132 26.68 -20.13 13.28
CA SER A 132 25.42 -20.25 12.53
C SER A 132 25.23 -21.66 12.00
N LYS A 133 23.97 -22.11 11.97
CA LYS A 133 23.60 -23.35 11.26
C LYS A 133 24.03 -23.26 9.78
N PRO A 134 24.43 -24.38 9.15
CA PRO A 134 24.73 -24.39 7.72
C PRO A 134 23.52 -23.88 6.91
N CYS A 135 23.78 -23.03 5.92
CA CYS A 135 22.76 -22.49 5.04
C CYS A 135 22.34 -23.54 4.00
N ALA A 136 21.04 -23.58 3.68
CA ALA A 136 20.50 -24.49 2.66
C ALA A 136 20.92 -24.10 1.24
N THR A 137 21.14 -22.80 0.98
CA THR A 137 21.53 -22.29 -0.33
C THR A 137 22.76 -21.38 -0.26
N ALA A 138 23.49 -21.26 -1.37
CA ALA A 138 24.59 -20.29 -1.50
C ALA A 138 24.11 -18.83 -1.39
N GLY A 139 22.84 -18.56 -1.74
CA GLY A 139 22.21 -17.25 -1.56
C GLY A 139 22.11 -16.86 -0.09
N ASP A 140 21.67 -17.79 0.76
CA ASP A 140 21.56 -17.59 2.20
C ASP A 140 22.93 -17.45 2.85
N LEU A 141 23.92 -18.22 2.42
CA LEU A 141 25.30 -18.04 2.89
C LEU A 141 25.84 -16.65 2.54
N ARG A 142 25.62 -16.15 1.31
CA ARG A 142 26.01 -14.78 0.92
C ARG A 142 25.30 -13.73 1.76
N ARG A 143 24.01 -13.92 2.08
CA ARG A 143 23.25 -13.03 2.97
C ARG A 143 23.78 -13.08 4.40
N HIS A 144 24.09 -14.27 4.89
CA HIS A 144 24.66 -14.50 6.22
C HIS A 144 26.04 -13.84 6.37
N LYS A 145 26.93 -14.00 5.39
CA LYS A 145 28.28 -13.39 5.41
C LYS A 145 28.24 -11.86 5.54
N ARG A 146 27.19 -11.19 5.04
CA ARG A 146 27.01 -9.73 5.23
C ARG A 146 26.78 -9.32 6.69
N LYS A 147 26.33 -10.23 7.57
CA LYS A 147 26.20 -9.95 9.01
C LYS A 147 27.56 -9.80 9.70
N HIS A 148 28.63 -10.34 9.10
CA HIS A 148 30.00 -10.24 9.62
C HIS A 148 30.78 -9.03 9.07
N ASP A 149 30.18 -8.30 8.15
CA ASP A 149 30.81 -7.15 7.53
C ASP A 149 30.41 -5.88 8.28
N ASP A 150 31.12 -5.59 9.37
CA ASP A 150 30.91 -4.39 10.19
C ASP A 150 31.29 -3.09 9.45
N THR A 151 32.00 -3.20 8.31
CA THR A 151 32.39 -2.05 7.49
C THR A 151 31.29 -1.63 6.52
N LYS A 152 30.35 -2.53 6.20
CA LYS A 152 29.24 -2.21 5.29
C LYS A 152 28.25 -1.27 5.95
N GLU A 153 27.87 -0.24 5.19
CA GLU A 153 26.79 0.66 5.57
C GLU A 153 25.49 -0.10 5.78
N ARG A 154 24.79 0.27 6.87
CA ARG A 154 23.48 -0.28 7.20
C ARG A 154 22.38 0.65 6.67
N TYR A 155 21.31 0.04 6.20
CA TYR A 155 20.10 0.73 5.77
C TYR A 155 19.42 1.36 7.00
N SER A 156 19.54 2.66 7.14
CA SER A 156 18.97 3.42 8.26
C SER A 156 17.50 3.73 8.01
N CYS A 157 16.67 3.68 9.06
CA CYS A 157 15.32 4.20 8.97
C CYS A 157 15.33 5.73 8.88
N MET A 158 14.58 6.26 7.92
CA MET A 158 14.49 7.70 7.66
C MET A 158 13.43 8.41 8.52
N ALA A 159 12.63 7.66 9.30
CA ALA A 159 11.64 8.25 10.19
C ALA A 159 12.29 9.11 11.28
N HIS A 160 11.66 10.22 11.64
CA HIS A 160 12.07 11.04 12.78
C HIS A 160 12.07 10.20 14.07
N ASP A 161 13.10 10.39 14.88
CA ASP A 161 13.29 9.74 16.19
C ASP A 161 13.29 8.20 16.20
N CYS A 162 13.41 7.55 15.03
CA CYS A 162 13.54 6.11 14.97
C CYS A 162 14.92 5.66 15.50
N PRO A 163 14.99 4.72 16.46
CA PRO A 163 16.26 4.23 17.00
C PRO A 163 17.05 3.37 16.00
N ARG A 164 16.44 2.95 14.89
CA ARG A 164 17.03 2.11 13.85
C ARG A 164 17.83 2.93 12.81
N LYS A 165 18.73 3.80 13.29
CA LYS A 165 19.59 4.68 12.47
C LYS A 165 21.07 4.34 12.63
N GLY A 166 21.87 4.65 11.60
CA GLY A 166 23.32 4.47 11.58
C GLY A 166 23.73 3.03 11.87
N LYS A 167 24.52 2.82 12.93
CA LYS A 167 24.96 1.48 13.37
C LYS A 167 23.81 0.55 13.79
N ASN A 168 22.65 1.11 14.17
CA ASN A 168 21.45 0.34 14.51
C ASN A 168 20.54 0.07 13.30
N GLY A 169 20.98 0.45 12.09
CA GLY A 169 20.24 0.19 10.86
C GLY A 169 20.15 -1.31 10.51
N PHE A 170 19.53 -1.59 9.37
CA PHE A 170 19.32 -2.94 8.86
C PHE A 170 20.43 -3.34 7.90
N TYR A 171 20.81 -4.62 7.89
CA TYR A 171 21.79 -5.15 6.93
C TYR A 171 21.22 -5.32 5.52
N ARG A 172 19.88 -5.23 5.37
CA ARG A 172 19.17 -5.47 4.12
C ARG A 172 18.01 -4.50 3.96
N GLU A 173 17.75 -4.13 2.72
CA GLU A 173 16.69 -3.21 2.31
C GLU A 173 15.28 -3.77 2.58
N ASP A 174 15.06 -5.07 2.40
CA ASP A 174 13.78 -5.71 2.69
C ASP A 174 13.42 -5.66 4.18
N LYS A 175 14.41 -5.85 5.06
CA LYS A 175 14.21 -5.71 6.51
C LYS A 175 13.94 -4.26 6.93
N LEU A 176 14.53 -3.28 6.24
CA LEU A 176 14.15 -1.88 6.42
C LEU A 176 12.70 -1.64 5.96
N THR A 177 12.31 -2.20 4.82
CA THR A 177 10.93 -2.09 4.29
C THR A 177 9.91 -2.69 5.26
N ASP A 178 10.16 -3.90 5.76
CA ASP A 178 9.32 -4.57 6.76
C ASP A 178 9.19 -3.73 8.03
N HIS A 179 10.30 -3.16 8.51
CA HIS A 179 10.31 -2.28 9.66
C HIS A 179 9.49 -1.01 9.42
N ILE A 180 9.65 -0.35 8.27
CA ILE A 180 8.87 0.85 7.93
C ILE A 180 7.37 0.53 7.94
N ILE A 181 6.98 -0.61 7.39
CA ILE A 181 5.58 -1.03 7.35
C ILE A 181 5.03 -1.33 8.74
N ALA A 182 5.81 -2.00 9.59
CA ALA A 182 5.35 -2.49 10.90
C ALA A 182 5.44 -1.45 12.02
N ALA A 183 6.44 -0.57 12.00
CA ALA A 183 6.76 0.33 13.12
C ALA A 183 6.33 1.78 12.88
N HIS A 184 5.95 2.15 11.66
CA HIS A 184 5.62 3.53 11.29
C HIS A 184 4.27 3.57 10.59
N ASP A 185 3.39 4.48 10.99
CA ASP A 185 2.12 4.71 10.33
C ASP A 185 2.27 5.68 9.15
N ASN A 186 1.15 6.05 8.52
CA ASN A 186 1.17 6.97 7.38
C ASN A 186 1.50 8.41 7.78
N ASP A 187 1.30 8.79 9.04
CA ASP A 187 1.51 10.14 9.55
C ASP A 187 2.91 10.34 10.13
N THR A 188 3.62 9.24 10.37
CA THR A 188 5.01 9.27 10.79
C THR A 188 5.83 10.06 9.78
N LEU A 189 6.63 10.99 10.31
CA LEU A 189 7.44 11.92 9.54
C LEU A 189 8.78 11.29 9.16
N PHE A 190 9.18 11.43 7.90
CA PHE A 190 10.40 10.90 7.31
C PHE A 190 11.24 12.05 6.74
N THR A 191 12.55 12.01 6.97
CA THR A 191 13.50 12.96 6.36
C THR A 191 13.98 12.44 5.01
N CYS A 192 14.00 13.29 3.99
CA CYS A 192 14.61 13.00 2.69
C CYS A 192 16.14 12.87 2.87
N PRO A 193 16.75 11.69 2.63
CA PRO A 193 18.19 11.47 2.78
C PRO A 193 18.97 11.97 1.57
N ASP A 194 18.29 12.33 0.48
CA ASP A 194 18.95 12.71 -0.76
C ASP A 194 19.54 14.12 -0.61
N GLN A 195 20.87 14.17 -0.55
CA GLN A 195 21.65 15.41 -0.56
C GLN A 195 22.04 15.83 -1.99
N HIS A 196 21.88 14.95 -2.98
CA HIS A 196 22.58 15.06 -4.26
C HIS A 196 21.66 15.32 -5.46
N TYR A 197 20.37 14.98 -5.40
CA TYR A 197 19.54 14.96 -6.61
C TYR A 197 18.76 16.25 -6.90
N SER A 198 18.36 16.98 -5.86
CA SER A 198 17.93 18.37 -5.99
C SER A 198 18.45 19.12 -4.78
N SER A 199 19.07 20.28 -5.00
CA SER A 199 19.56 21.15 -3.92
C SER A 199 18.48 21.54 -2.91
N ASN A 200 17.21 21.21 -3.17
CA ASN A 200 16.04 21.62 -2.38
C ASN A 200 15.32 20.46 -1.68
N CYS A 201 15.80 19.20 -1.71
CA CYS A 201 15.16 18.11 -0.93
C CYS A 201 15.82 17.86 0.44
N SER A 202 17.12 18.12 0.56
CA SER A 202 17.87 17.71 1.74
C SER A 202 17.27 18.29 3.02
N GLY A 203 16.96 17.42 3.98
CA GLY A 203 16.38 17.82 5.27
C GLY A 203 14.88 18.12 5.23
N LYS A 204 14.20 18.06 4.07
CA LYS A 204 12.74 18.14 4.02
C LYS A 204 12.12 16.92 4.71
N VAL A 205 10.99 17.18 5.35
CA VAL A 205 10.25 16.21 6.14
C VAL A 205 8.90 15.98 5.49
N TYR A 206 8.57 14.72 5.25
CA TYR A 206 7.31 14.30 4.65
C TYR A 206 6.71 13.18 5.48
N SER A 207 5.38 13.11 5.57
CA SER A 207 4.71 11.93 6.12
C SER A 207 5.01 10.70 5.24
N ARG A 208 4.92 9.49 5.80
CA ARG A 208 5.32 8.25 5.10
C ARG A 208 4.67 8.09 3.72
N ASP A 209 3.38 8.36 3.61
CA ASP A 209 2.61 8.27 2.36
C ASP A 209 3.10 9.29 1.31
N ILE A 210 3.37 10.51 1.74
CA ILE A 210 3.88 11.59 0.89
C ILE A 210 5.34 11.35 0.50
N MET A 211 6.16 10.85 1.42
CA MET A 211 7.55 10.46 1.15
C MET A 211 7.61 9.39 0.04
N ALA A 212 6.66 8.46 0.04
CA ALA A 212 6.55 7.44 -1.00
C ALA A 212 6.27 8.05 -2.38
N LEU A 213 5.47 9.13 -2.46
CA LEU A 213 5.24 9.88 -3.71
C LEU A 213 6.48 10.65 -4.14
N HIS A 214 7.07 11.37 -3.18
CA HIS A 214 8.28 12.15 -3.38
C HIS A 214 9.41 11.31 -4.02
N TYR A 215 9.63 10.09 -3.53
CA TYR A 215 10.64 9.19 -4.09
C TYR A 215 10.30 8.65 -5.48
N GLN A 216 9.01 8.49 -5.80
CA GLN A 216 8.61 7.97 -7.10
C GLN A 216 8.83 9.02 -8.21
N ALA A 217 8.66 10.30 -7.89
CA ALA A 217 8.96 11.40 -8.81
C ALA A 217 10.47 11.52 -9.11
N SER A 218 11.34 11.00 -8.24
CA SER A 218 12.77 10.93 -8.53
C SER A 218 13.07 9.88 -9.62
N VAL A 219 13.59 10.35 -10.76
CA VAL A 219 13.70 9.63 -12.06
C VAL A 219 14.56 8.35 -12.01
N TRP A 220 15.19 8.02 -10.89
CA TRP A 220 16.16 6.91 -10.77
C TRP A 220 15.84 5.90 -9.65
N GLY A 221 14.57 5.85 -9.21
CA GLY A 221 14.05 5.14 -8.03
C GLY A 221 14.43 3.66 -7.84
N ARG A 222 15.60 3.42 -7.21
CA ARG A 222 15.94 2.16 -6.52
C ARG A 222 15.98 2.34 -5.00
N ASN A 223 14.98 3.01 -4.42
CA ASN A 223 14.90 3.18 -2.97
C ASN A 223 13.77 2.33 -2.36
N CYS A 224 13.97 1.83 -1.14
CA CYS A 224 13.01 1.06 -0.35
C CYS A 224 11.64 1.75 -0.22
N MET A 225 11.56 3.08 -0.24
CA MET A 225 10.30 3.82 -0.08
C MET A 225 9.31 3.61 -1.22
N THR A 226 9.77 3.32 -2.45
CA THR A 226 8.85 3.02 -3.57
C THR A 226 8.12 1.69 -3.34
N LYS A 227 8.77 0.72 -2.68
CA LYS A 227 8.15 -0.55 -2.29
C LYS A 227 7.14 -0.34 -1.18
N VAL A 228 7.43 0.54 -0.22
CA VAL A 228 6.51 0.88 0.89
C VAL A 228 5.18 1.41 0.37
N ASN A 229 5.17 2.20 -0.71
CA ASN A 229 3.93 2.73 -1.30
C ASN A 229 3.02 1.66 -1.88
N GLY A 230 3.56 0.51 -2.30
CA GLY A 230 2.75 -0.58 -2.83
C GLY A 230 1.85 -1.22 -1.78
N TYR A 231 2.16 -1.05 -0.50
CA TYR A 231 1.42 -1.70 0.59
C TYR A 231 0.26 -0.83 1.07
N ARG A 232 -0.90 -1.47 1.25
CA ARG A 232 -2.03 -0.93 2.01
C ARG A 232 -2.35 -1.90 3.13
N ASP A 233 -2.28 -1.40 4.35
CA ASP A 233 -2.59 -2.09 5.59
C ASP A 233 -4.08 -1.94 5.95
N CYS A 234 -4.61 -2.96 6.62
CA CYS A 234 -5.90 -2.84 7.27
C CYS A 234 -5.87 -1.69 8.30
N PRO A 235 -6.85 -0.77 8.30
CA PRO A 235 -6.91 0.32 9.28
C PRO A 235 -7.09 -0.15 10.72
N LEU A 236 -7.48 -1.39 10.99
CA LEU A 236 -7.62 -1.88 12.37
C LEU A 236 -6.25 -2.26 12.94
N PRO A 237 -5.92 -1.79 14.16
CA PRO A 237 -4.63 -2.09 14.78
C PRO A 237 -4.47 -3.58 15.01
N LYS A 238 -3.22 -4.06 14.93
CA LYS A 238 -2.82 -5.48 15.09
C LYS A 238 -3.34 -6.43 14.00
N CYS A 239 -4.12 -5.94 13.03
CA CYS A 239 -4.48 -6.76 11.88
C CYS A 239 -3.26 -6.93 10.95
N PRO A 240 -2.80 -8.16 10.64
CA PRO A 240 -1.63 -8.38 9.80
C PRO A 240 -1.93 -8.27 8.29
N TYR A 241 -3.21 -8.08 7.93
CA TYR A 241 -3.64 -8.07 6.54
C TYR A 241 -3.12 -6.83 5.81
N ARG A 242 -2.52 -7.10 4.65
CA ARG A 242 -1.92 -6.09 3.78
C ARG A 242 -2.02 -6.54 2.34
N ILE A 243 -2.32 -5.60 1.44
CA ILE A 243 -2.32 -5.83 0.00
C ILE A 243 -1.13 -5.11 -0.63
N TYR A 244 -0.54 -5.72 -1.64
CA TYR A 244 0.62 -5.19 -2.36
C TYR A 244 0.28 -4.95 -3.83
N LEU A 245 0.26 -3.68 -4.24
CA LEU A 245 -0.30 -3.22 -5.51
C LEU A 245 0.67 -3.23 -6.69
N ALA A 246 1.83 -3.88 -6.57
CA ALA A 246 2.84 -3.82 -7.63
C ALA A 246 2.62 -4.81 -8.78
N ARG A 247 1.54 -5.59 -8.79
CA ARG A 247 1.34 -6.68 -9.76
C ARG A 247 -0.08 -6.74 -10.31
N ARG A 248 -0.29 -6.06 -11.46
CA ARG A 248 -1.44 -6.13 -12.39
C ARG A 248 -2.82 -5.80 -11.81
N ASP A 249 -3.14 -6.25 -10.61
CA ASP A 249 -4.35 -5.92 -9.89
C ASP A 249 -4.08 -4.70 -9.01
N ARG A 250 -4.54 -3.54 -9.46
CA ARG A 250 -4.49 -2.28 -8.70
C ARG A 250 -5.75 -2.06 -7.88
N SER A 251 -6.64 -3.06 -7.80
CA SER A 251 -7.87 -2.94 -7.01
C SER A 251 -7.60 -3.04 -5.51
N LEU A 252 -8.28 -2.18 -4.76
CA LEU A 252 -8.34 -2.23 -3.30
C LEU A 252 -9.58 -2.98 -2.79
N ASP A 253 -10.41 -3.55 -3.69
CA ASP A 253 -11.60 -4.33 -3.30
C ASP A 253 -11.25 -5.52 -2.36
N PRO A 254 -10.09 -6.20 -2.48
CA PRO A 254 -9.70 -7.21 -1.49
C PRO A 254 -9.56 -6.65 -0.06
N LEU A 255 -9.08 -5.41 0.09
CA LEU A 255 -8.96 -4.76 1.40
C LEU A 255 -10.32 -4.40 1.98
N GLN A 256 -11.22 -3.88 1.15
CA GLN A 256 -12.60 -3.58 1.55
C GLN A 256 -13.33 -4.85 1.99
N ARG A 257 -13.27 -5.90 1.18
CA ARG A 257 -13.84 -7.21 1.50
C ARG A 257 -13.24 -7.77 2.80
N HIS A 258 -11.92 -7.66 2.98
CA HIS A 258 -11.28 -8.06 4.22
C HIS A 258 -11.83 -7.32 5.43
N LEU A 259 -12.07 -6.00 5.32
CA LEU A 259 -12.66 -5.20 6.40
C LEU A 259 -14.04 -5.70 6.82
N VAL A 260 -14.85 -6.13 5.85
CA VAL A 260 -16.22 -6.62 6.09
C VAL A 260 -16.22 -8.06 6.62
N GLU A 261 -15.43 -8.94 6.03
CA GLU A 261 -15.44 -10.39 6.31
C GLU A 261 -14.70 -10.77 7.59
N HIS A 262 -13.64 -10.05 7.96
CA HIS A 262 -12.74 -10.44 9.05
C HIS A 262 -12.83 -9.57 10.30
N HIS A 263 -13.62 -8.51 10.28
CA HIS A 263 -13.83 -7.65 11.44
C HIS A 263 -15.33 -7.50 11.69
N ASP A 264 -15.73 -7.55 12.96
CA ASP A 264 -17.13 -7.34 13.33
C ASP A 264 -17.47 -5.84 13.34
N SER A 265 -18.76 -5.53 13.23
CA SER A 265 -19.24 -4.14 13.21
C SER A 265 -18.85 -3.36 14.48
N LYS A 266 -18.85 -4.03 15.64
CA LYS A 266 -18.42 -3.42 16.92
C LYS A 266 -16.92 -3.15 16.93
N GLY A 267 -16.10 -4.09 16.47
CA GLY A 267 -14.65 -3.89 16.31
C GLY A 267 -14.33 -2.72 15.39
N ARG A 268 -15.01 -2.62 14.24
CA ARG A 268 -14.85 -1.48 13.33
C ARG A 268 -15.32 -0.16 13.94
N ALA A 269 -16.45 -0.14 14.63
CA ALA A 269 -16.98 1.06 15.28
C ALA A 269 -16.01 1.66 16.30
N ASN A 270 -15.27 0.83 17.05
CA ASN A 270 -14.24 1.29 17.99
C ASN A 270 -13.08 2.03 17.31
N PHE A 271 -12.86 1.80 16.01
CA PHE A 271 -11.83 2.46 15.21
C PHE A 271 -12.41 3.33 14.08
N ALA A 272 -13.65 3.80 14.24
CA ALA A 272 -14.39 4.48 13.18
C ALA A 272 -13.63 5.68 12.58
N GLY A 273 -12.98 6.50 13.41
CA GLY A 273 -12.20 7.64 12.93
C GLY A 273 -11.02 7.23 12.03
N ARG A 274 -10.33 6.13 12.37
CA ARG A 274 -9.20 5.61 11.58
C ARG A 274 -9.66 4.95 10.27
N ILE A 275 -10.80 4.24 10.31
CA ILE A 275 -11.42 3.62 9.14
C ILE A 275 -11.92 4.70 8.17
N LEU A 276 -12.60 5.73 8.71
CA LEU A 276 -13.07 6.90 7.94
C LEU A 276 -11.89 7.69 7.35
N GLY A 277 -10.81 7.88 8.10
CA GLY A 277 -9.60 8.53 7.60
C GLY A 277 -8.95 7.79 6.41
N ARG A 278 -9.19 6.48 6.28
CA ARG A 278 -8.81 5.66 5.11
C ARG A 278 -9.86 5.63 4.00
N GLY A 279 -10.99 6.31 4.18
CA GLY A 279 -12.05 6.44 3.19
C GLY A 279 -13.11 5.34 3.23
N TYR A 280 -13.28 4.65 4.37
CA TYR A 280 -14.29 3.61 4.52
C TYR A 280 -15.30 3.97 5.62
N ASP A 281 -16.54 3.51 5.49
CA ASP A 281 -17.55 3.58 6.54
C ASP A 281 -17.31 2.45 7.55
N ALA A 282 -17.31 2.78 8.84
CA ALA A 282 -17.01 1.80 9.89
C ALA A 282 -18.11 0.74 10.04
N MET A 283 -19.36 1.08 9.73
CA MET A 283 -20.50 0.18 9.92
C MET A 283 -20.63 -0.77 8.73
N THR A 284 -20.68 -0.23 7.51
CA THR A 284 -20.90 -0.99 6.28
C THR A 284 -19.61 -1.54 5.67
N GLY A 285 -18.47 -0.87 5.90
CA GLY A 285 -17.22 -1.14 5.17
C GLY A 285 -17.25 -0.64 3.73
N GLU A 286 -18.27 0.13 3.33
CA GLU A 286 -18.34 0.77 2.01
C GLU A 286 -17.35 1.93 1.91
N ILE A 287 -16.98 2.27 0.69
CA ILE A 287 -16.08 3.40 0.42
C ILE A 287 -16.88 4.68 0.54
N VAL A 288 -16.37 5.64 1.32
CA VAL A 288 -16.98 6.96 1.51
C VAL A 288 -16.25 7.96 0.64
N CYS A 289 -16.95 8.68 -0.22
CA CYS A 289 -16.32 9.80 -0.94
C CYS A 289 -15.93 10.91 0.06
N PRO A 290 -14.64 11.26 0.17
CA PRO A 290 -14.21 12.26 1.13
C PRO A 290 -14.54 13.70 0.70
N VAL A 291 -14.99 13.92 -0.54
CA VAL A 291 -15.27 15.24 -1.10
C VAL A 291 -16.75 15.61 -1.01
N CYS A 292 -17.66 14.63 -1.09
CA CYS A 292 -19.10 14.88 -0.96
C CYS A 292 -19.49 15.36 0.44
N LEU A 293 -20.30 16.42 0.50
CA LEU A 293 -20.94 16.87 1.75
C LEU A 293 -21.84 15.79 2.37
N GLU A 294 -22.61 15.08 1.53
CA GLU A 294 -23.52 14.01 1.96
C GLU A 294 -22.83 12.66 2.15
N LYS A 295 -21.50 12.58 1.95
CA LYS A 295 -20.71 11.34 2.10
C LYS A 295 -21.30 10.16 1.33
N ALA A 296 -21.39 10.28 0.00
CA ALA A 296 -21.81 9.19 -0.86
C ALA A 296 -20.98 7.91 -0.59
N ASN A 297 -21.65 6.76 -0.55
CA ASN A 297 -21.05 5.46 -0.25
C ASN A 297 -21.04 4.55 -1.47
N PHE A 298 -20.01 3.71 -1.61
CA PHE A 298 -19.81 2.83 -2.77
C PHE A 298 -19.44 1.41 -2.34
N SER A 299 -20.02 0.42 -3.02
CA SER A 299 -19.77 -1.00 -2.77
C SER A 299 -18.39 -1.47 -3.25
N ASP A 300 -17.76 -0.75 -4.17
CA ASP A 300 -16.49 -1.12 -4.81
C ASP A 300 -15.75 0.13 -5.33
N HIS A 301 -14.44 -0.02 -5.56
CA HIS A 301 -13.59 1.10 -5.96
C HIS A 301 -13.91 1.61 -7.37
N SER A 302 -14.40 0.75 -8.26
CA SER A 302 -14.77 1.15 -9.62
C SER A 302 -15.88 2.19 -9.62
N LYS A 303 -16.93 1.99 -8.81
CA LYS A 303 -18.03 2.95 -8.65
C LYS A 303 -17.56 4.26 -8.01
N PHE A 304 -16.70 4.16 -7.00
CA PHE A 304 -16.09 5.35 -6.39
C PHE A 304 -15.30 6.17 -7.42
N TYR A 305 -14.47 5.52 -8.25
CA TYR A 305 -13.70 6.20 -9.29
C TYR A 305 -14.59 6.90 -10.30
N HIS A 306 -15.64 6.21 -10.79
CA HIS A 306 -16.61 6.79 -11.72
C HIS A 306 -17.28 8.04 -11.12
N HIS A 307 -17.77 7.93 -9.89
CA HIS A 307 -18.36 9.06 -9.17
C HIS A 307 -17.38 10.22 -9.02
N PHE A 308 -16.12 9.94 -8.69
CA PHE A 308 -15.10 10.98 -8.54
C PHE A 308 -14.89 11.76 -9.86
N PHE A 309 -14.86 11.06 -10.99
CA PHE A 309 -14.75 11.72 -12.29
C PHE A 309 -15.97 12.57 -12.64
N GLU A 310 -17.17 12.07 -12.38
CA GLU A 310 -18.39 12.79 -12.74
C GLU A 310 -18.66 14.00 -11.83
N ALA A 311 -18.39 13.87 -10.53
CA ALA A 311 -18.81 14.85 -9.54
C ALA A 311 -17.69 15.81 -9.09
N HIS A 312 -16.42 15.39 -9.14
CA HIS A 312 -15.32 16.13 -8.51
C HIS A 312 -14.19 16.51 -9.46
N TYR A 313 -14.08 15.87 -10.62
CA TYR A 313 -13.09 16.21 -11.61
C TYR A 313 -13.61 17.30 -12.56
N GLN A 314 -12.94 18.46 -12.57
CA GLN A 314 -13.29 19.61 -13.40
C GLN A 314 -12.35 19.80 -14.61
N GLY A 315 -11.61 18.75 -14.99
CA GLY A 315 -10.76 18.78 -16.18
C GLY A 315 -11.56 18.70 -17.47
N PRO A 316 -10.93 18.94 -18.64
CA PRO A 316 -11.56 18.61 -19.91
C PRO A 316 -12.03 17.15 -19.86
N PRO A 317 -13.23 16.85 -20.41
CA PRO A 317 -13.72 15.49 -20.48
C PRO A 317 -12.62 14.67 -21.14
N ILE A 318 -12.03 13.78 -20.38
CA ILE A 318 -11.20 12.74 -20.95
C ILE A 318 -12.23 11.93 -21.71
N GLU A 319 -12.13 11.84 -23.03
CA GLU A 319 -12.82 10.80 -23.78
C GLU A 319 -12.21 9.47 -23.33
N ILE A 320 -12.63 9.03 -22.14
CA ILE A 320 -12.40 7.70 -21.62
C ILE A 320 -13.28 6.85 -22.52
N GLU A 321 -12.77 6.46 -23.69
CA GLU A 321 -13.39 5.39 -24.46
C GLU A 321 -13.39 4.15 -23.54
N ALA A 322 -14.51 3.98 -22.84
CA ALA A 322 -14.63 3.30 -21.56
C ALA A 322 -14.53 1.77 -21.63
N THR A 323 -13.99 1.19 -22.70
CA THR A 323 -14.06 -0.26 -22.93
C THR A 323 -12.86 -0.89 -23.61
N THR A 324 -11.91 -0.12 -24.15
CA THR A 324 -10.81 -0.70 -24.95
C THR A 324 -9.46 -0.55 -24.26
N THR A 325 -9.18 -1.55 -23.41
CA THR A 325 -7.81 -2.04 -23.16
C THR A 325 -6.86 -1.16 -22.33
N ILE A 326 -7.28 -0.75 -21.12
CA ILE A 326 -6.35 -0.31 -20.03
C ILE A 326 -5.38 -1.46 -19.60
N SER A 327 -5.60 -2.67 -20.10
CA SER A 327 -4.82 -3.88 -19.77
C SER A 327 -3.42 -3.95 -20.41
N SER A 328 -3.15 -3.29 -21.56
CA SER A 328 -1.99 -3.67 -22.39
C SER A 328 -0.86 -2.65 -22.56
N TYR A 329 -1.01 -1.37 -22.19
CA TYR A 329 0.06 -0.38 -22.42
C TYR A 329 0.68 0.18 -21.13
N ARG A 330 2.02 0.25 -21.18
CA ARG A 330 2.93 0.63 -20.10
C ARG A 330 2.80 2.08 -19.63
N ASP A 331 2.02 2.89 -20.31
CA ASP A 331 1.83 4.29 -19.93
C ASP A 331 0.46 4.47 -19.27
N PRO A 332 0.43 4.96 -18.01
CA PRO A 332 -0.83 5.28 -17.37
C PRO A 332 -1.50 6.37 -18.21
N VAL A 333 -2.75 6.13 -18.63
CA VAL A 333 -3.68 7.09 -19.28
C VAL A 333 -3.63 8.48 -18.62
N TRP A 334 -3.28 8.51 -17.33
CA TRP A 334 -3.07 9.72 -16.52
C TRP A 334 -1.97 10.67 -17.02
N SER A 335 -0.97 10.22 -17.78
CA SER A 335 0.06 11.12 -18.36
C SER A 335 -0.51 12.14 -19.35
N LEU A 336 -1.69 11.87 -19.91
CA LEU A 336 -2.42 12.76 -20.81
C LEU A 336 -3.23 13.85 -20.08
N ILE A 337 -3.36 13.76 -18.76
CA ILE A 337 -4.23 14.63 -17.93
C ILE A 337 -3.45 15.79 -17.29
N LEU A 338 -2.11 15.74 -17.34
CA LEU A 338 -1.21 16.71 -16.73
C LEU A 338 -1.38 18.17 -17.20
N PRO A 339 -1.61 18.49 -18.48
CA PRO A 339 -1.77 19.88 -18.90
C PRO A 339 -3.25 20.28 -18.92
N GLY A 340 -3.76 20.84 -17.82
CA GLY A 340 -5.01 21.61 -17.85
C GLY A 340 -6.10 21.24 -16.85
N THR A 341 -5.81 20.42 -15.84
CA THR A 341 -6.82 20.06 -14.84
C THR A 341 -6.80 21.00 -13.64
N PHE A 342 -7.90 21.75 -13.48
CA PHE A 342 -8.17 22.47 -12.24
C PHE A 342 -8.75 21.49 -11.22
N VAL A 343 -8.02 21.24 -10.15
CA VAL A 343 -8.48 20.43 -9.02
C VAL A 343 -9.03 21.37 -7.95
N SER A 344 -10.29 21.19 -7.55
CA SER A 344 -10.94 22.04 -6.56
C SER A 344 -10.19 22.03 -5.21
N GLY A 345 -10.37 23.10 -4.43
CA GLY A 345 -9.76 23.20 -3.10
C GLY A 345 -10.18 22.07 -2.16
N GLU A 346 -11.40 21.56 -2.31
CA GLU A 346 -11.95 20.45 -1.53
C GLU A 346 -11.21 19.13 -1.83
N VAL A 347 -10.97 18.84 -3.11
CA VAL A 347 -10.19 17.66 -3.51
C VAL A 347 -8.75 17.74 -2.97
N ARG A 348 -8.15 18.94 -2.96
CA ARG A 348 -6.82 19.16 -2.37
C ARG A 348 -6.82 18.89 -0.86
N GLN A 349 -7.86 19.28 -0.12
CA GLN A 349 -7.97 18.99 1.31
C GLN A 349 -8.10 17.47 1.58
N CYS A 350 -8.76 16.75 0.68
CA CYS A 350 -9.01 15.32 0.83
C CYS A 350 -7.99 14.40 0.15
N ARG A 351 -6.95 14.95 -0.49
CA ARG A 351 -6.02 14.20 -1.35
C ARG A 351 -5.34 13.00 -0.69
N ARG A 352 -5.06 13.04 0.61
CA ARG A 352 -4.44 11.90 1.34
C ARG A 352 -5.43 10.73 1.48
N THR A 353 -6.69 11.01 1.80
CA THR A 353 -7.74 9.99 1.84
C THR A 353 -8.07 9.47 0.44
N ILE A 354 -8.06 10.34 -0.57
CA ILE A 354 -8.22 9.89 -1.96
C ILE A 354 -7.04 8.99 -2.36
N LEU A 355 -5.80 9.32 -1.99
CA LEU A 355 -4.64 8.46 -2.25
C LEU A 355 -4.70 7.10 -1.54
N SER A 356 -5.33 7.03 -0.37
CA SER A 356 -5.53 5.76 0.33
C SER A 356 -6.54 4.87 -0.38
N LEU A 357 -7.57 5.46 -1.00
CA LEU A 357 -8.59 4.78 -1.81
C LEU A 357 -8.18 4.55 -3.26
N TRP A 358 -7.25 5.34 -3.77
CA TRP A 358 -6.85 5.32 -5.18
C TRP A 358 -5.35 5.56 -5.32
N PRO A 359 -4.55 4.49 -5.34
CA PRO A 359 -3.10 4.59 -5.35
C PRO A 359 -2.52 5.26 -6.61
N ASP A 360 -3.25 5.22 -7.72
CA ASP A 360 -2.89 5.90 -8.96
C ASP A 360 -3.24 7.40 -8.95
N PHE A 361 -4.00 7.86 -7.95
CA PHE A 361 -4.28 9.29 -7.76
C PHE A 361 -3.01 10.13 -7.55
N LYS A 362 -1.88 9.48 -7.23
CA LYS A 362 -0.55 10.09 -7.18
C LYS A 362 -0.09 10.75 -8.47
N PHE A 363 -0.64 10.38 -9.62
CA PHE A 363 -0.24 10.94 -10.92
C PHE A 363 -0.99 12.23 -11.29
N TYR A 364 -1.83 12.76 -10.39
CA TYR A 364 -2.64 13.95 -10.62
C TYR A 364 -1.93 15.23 -10.12
N PRO A 365 -2.18 16.40 -10.75
CA PRO A 365 -1.54 17.66 -10.35
C PRO A 365 -2.02 18.22 -9.00
N VAL A 366 -2.89 17.50 -8.29
CA VAL A 366 -3.27 17.80 -6.89
C VAL A 366 -2.07 17.72 -5.93
N TRP A 367 -0.99 17.08 -6.37
CA TRP A 367 0.27 16.95 -5.64
C TRP A 367 1.30 18.01 -6.03
N ASP A 368 0.97 18.96 -6.91
CA ASP A 368 1.93 19.96 -7.39
C ASP A 368 2.51 20.81 -6.25
N ASP A 369 1.80 21.08 -5.17
CA ASP A 369 2.37 21.79 -4.02
C ASP A 369 3.38 20.94 -3.22
N VAL A 370 3.21 19.62 -3.26
CA VAL A 370 4.15 18.65 -2.70
C VAL A 370 5.35 18.46 -3.63
N GLU A 371 5.10 18.37 -4.94
CA GLU A 371 6.08 18.17 -6.02
C GLU A 371 6.80 19.45 -6.46
N HIS A 372 6.23 20.63 -6.22
CA HIS A 372 6.71 21.95 -6.66
C HIS A 372 6.81 22.97 -5.51
N SER A 373 6.95 22.53 -4.26
CA SER A 373 7.59 23.33 -3.18
C SER A 373 9.09 23.67 -3.48
N TYR A 374 9.41 23.87 -4.76
CA TYR A 374 10.72 23.87 -5.40
C TYR A 374 11.09 25.24 -5.97
N THR A 375 10.18 26.20 -6.05
CA THR A 375 10.50 27.56 -6.46
C THR A 375 10.49 28.48 -5.25
N SER A 376 11.69 28.84 -4.77
CA SER A 376 11.85 29.98 -3.88
C SER A 376 11.22 31.22 -4.54
N PRO A 377 10.47 32.07 -3.80
CA PRO A 377 10.13 33.39 -4.29
C PRO A 377 11.45 34.12 -4.61
N SER A 378 11.52 34.70 -5.81
CA SER A 378 12.69 35.47 -6.28
C SER A 378 12.75 36.84 -5.62
#